data_AF-A0A7J6WZI5-F1
#
_entry.id   AF-A0A7J6WZI5-F1
#
_cell.length_a   1.000
_cell.length_b   1.000
_cell.length_c   1.000
_cell.angle_alpha   90.00
_cell.angle_beta   90.00
_cell.angle_gamma   90.00
#
_symmetry.space_group_name_H-M   'P 1'
#
loop_
_entity.id
_entity.type
_entity.pdbx_description
1 polymer ?
#
loop_
_entity_poly.entity_id
_entity_poly.type
_entity_poly.pdbx_seq_one_letter_code
_entity_poly.pdbx_strand_id
1 'polypeptide(L)'
;MGGVMNFSNPKILLSEWPKLNNRGMAEACWAILPYTIMWVVWSVRNEIIFAGAVLDTGQLLQRVKRTLWAWHDVVCKAVDVKKGFTVSDLLLRWESIVVDS
;
A
#
# COMPACT_ATOMS: atom_id res chain seq x y z
N MET A 1 -7.00 16.82 11.26
CA MET A 1 -5.88 17.77 11.09
C MET A 1 -5.20 17.45 9.76
N GLY A 2 -5.36 18.31 8.76
CA GLY A 2 -4.78 18.10 7.43
C GLY A 2 -3.39 18.74 7.33
N GLY A 3 -2.36 18.02 7.78
CA GLY A 3 -0.98 18.40 7.46
C GLY A 3 -0.67 17.99 6.02
N VAL A 4 -0.11 18.91 5.23
CA VAL A 4 0.38 18.57 3.88
C VAL A 4 1.58 17.64 4.07
N MET A 5 1.40 16.34 3.77
CA MET A 5 2.49 15.36 3.85
C MET A 5 3.61 15.76 2.90
N ASN A 6 4.84 15.83 3.41
CA ASN A 6 6.00 16.16 2.62
C ASN A 6 6.58 14.90 1.96
N PHE A 7 6.25 14.67 0.69
CA PHE A 7 6.72 13.53 -0.10
C PHE A 7 8.15 13.67 -0.65
N SER A 8 8.83 14.80 -0.41
CA SER A 8 10.17 15.06 -0.99
C SER A 8 11.28 14.23 -0.35
N ASN A 9 11.04 13.65 0.84
CA ASN A 9 12.00 12.78 1.51
C ASN A 9 11.30 11.50 2.02
N PRO A 10 11.70 10.31 1.53
CA PRO A 10 11.14 9.04 1.98
C PRO A 10 11.20 8.82 3.49
N LYS A 11 12.24 9.34 4.17
CA LYS A 11 12.36 9.22 5.63
C LYS A 11 11.28 10.04 6.34
N ILE A 12 11.02 11.26 5.87
CA ILE A 12 10.00 12.16 6.43
C ILE A 12 8.62 11.53 6.19
N LEU A 13 8.37 11.04 4.98
CA LEU A 13 7.12 10.35 4.64
C LEU A 13 6.83 9.17 5.58
N LEU A 14 7.83 8.35 5.90
CA LEU A 14 7.67 7.20 6.79
C LEU A 14 7.51 7.62 8.26
N SER A 15 8.22 8.65 8.71
CA SER A 15 8.12 9.14 10.10
C SER A 15 6.82 9.89 10.40
N GLU A 16 6.28 10.58 9.40
CA GLU A 16 5.06 11.38 9.51
C GLU A 16 3.84 10.65 8.96
N TRP A 17 3.98 9.38 8.57
CA TRP A 17 2.87 8.60 8.04
C TRP A 17 1.75 8.53 9.09
N PRO A 18 0.55 9.04 8.77
CA PRO A 18 -0.51 9.16 9.75
C PRO A 18 -0.94 7.77 10.22
N LYS A 19 -1.22 7.63 11.52
CA LYS A 19 -1.84 6.42 12.06
C LYS A 19 -3.35 6.51 11.85
N LEU A 20 -3.96 5.43 11.38
CA LEU A 20 -5.42 5.30 11.43
C LEU A 20 -5.83 4.88 12.85
N ASN A 21 -6.90 5.47 13.37
CA ASN A 21 -7.46 5.11 14.68
C ASN A 21 -8.36 3.87 14.64
N ASN A 22 -8.42 3.19 13.49
CA ASN A 22 -9.22 1.99 13.33
C ASN A 22 -8.48 0.74 13.75
N ARG A 23 -9.23 -0.31 14.07
CA ARG A 23 -8.68 -1.62 14.38
C ARG A 23 -9.03 -2.57 13.24
N GLY A 24 -8.03 -3.29 12.72
CA GLY A 24 -8.23 -4.36 11.75
C GLY A 24 -7.54 -4.12 10.41
N MET A 25 -8.14 -4.62 9.34
CA MET A 25 -7.49 -4.72 8.02
C MET A 25 -7.11 -3.35 7.45
N ALA A 26 -7.97 -2.34 7.60
CA ALA A 26 -7.70 -0.99 7.12
C ALA A 26 -6.44 -0.38 7.76
N GLU A 27 -6.30 -0.51 9.07
CA GLU A 27 -5.13 -0.03 9.81
C GLU A 27 -3.86 -0.75 9.36
N ALA A 28 -3.91 -2.08 9.25
CA ALA A 28 -2.77 -2.88 8.84
C ALA A 28 -2.33 -2.57 7.40
N CYS A 29 -3.29 -2.50 6.46
CA CYS A 29 -3.04 -2.08 5.09
C CYS A 29 -2.46 -0.67 5.03
N TRP A 30 -3.00 0.26 5.82
CA TRP A 30 -2.52 1.64 5.87
C TRP A 30 -1.10 1.74 6.40
N ALA A 31 -0.74 0.99 7.44
CA ALA A 31 0.59 1.01 8.03
C ALA A 31 1.67 0.53 7.06
N ILE A 32 1.36 -0.44 6.19
CA ILE A 32 2.34 -1.03 5.25
C ILE A 32 2.32 -0.37 3.86
N LEU A 33 1.31 0.48 3.59
CA LEU A 33 1.11 1.13 2.30
C LEU A 33 2.34 1.91 1.79
N PRO A 34 2.99 2.79 2.58
CA PRO A 34 4.12 3.57 2.07
C PRO A 34 5.30 2.68 1.67
N TYR A 35 5.56 1.60 2.43
CA TYR A 35 6.59 0.62 2.10
C TYR A 35 6.29 -0.13 0.79
N THR A 36 5.02 -0.50 0.60
CA THR A 36 4.56 -1.18 -0.61
C THR A 36 4.72 -0.29 -1.84
N ILE A 37 4.36 0.99 -1.75
CA ILE A 37 4.52 1.96 -2.83
C ILE A 37 6.01 2.11 -3.18
N MET A 38 6.88 2.31 -2.17
CA MET A 38 8.32 2.45 -2.41
C MET A 38 8.91 1.21 -3.07
N TRP A 39 8.51 0.01 -2.63
CA TRP A 39 8.97 -1.26 -3.22
C TRP A 39 8.57 -1.39 -4.68
N VAL A 40 7.30 -1.13 -5.00
CA VAL A 40 6.79 -1.26 -6.38
C VAL A 40 7.42 -0.22 -7.30
N VAL A 41 7.60 1.03 -6.84
CA VAL A 41 8.30 2.07 -7.60
C VAL A 41 9.75 1.66 -7.87
N TRP A 42 10.45 1.14 -6.85
CA TRP A 42 11.82 0.66 -7.01
C TRP A 42 11.91 -0.51 -8.01
N SER A 43 11.00 -1.48 -7.94
CA SER A 43 10.93 -2.62 -8.86
C SER A 43 10.69 -2.17 -10.30
N VAL A 44 9.70 -1.30 -10.53
CA VAL A 44 9.38 -0.79 -11.87
C VAL A 44 10.52 0.06 -12.42
N ARG A 45 11.17 0.89 -11.60
CA ARG A 45 12.37 1.63 -12.02
C ARG A 45 13.46 0.69 -12.52
N ASN A 46 13.70 -0.42 -11.82
CA ASN A 46 14.69 -1.41 -12.24
C ASN A 46 14.28 -2.11 -13.55
N GLU A 47 13.00 -2.46 -13.71
CA GLU A 47 12.49 -3.02 -14.98
C GLU A 47 12.68 -2.06 -16.15
N ILE A 48 12.44 -0.76 -15.97
CA ILE A 48 12.67 0.25 -17.00
C ILE A 48 14.17 0.32 -17.37
N ILE A 49 15.05 0.37 -16.37
CA ILE A 49 16.50 0.51 -16.58
C ILE A 49 17.10 -0.75 -17.22
N PHE A 50 16.73 -1.94 -16.76
CA PHE A 50 17.39 -3.19 -17.13
C PHE A 50 16.67 -3.96 -18.24
N ALA A 51 15.37 -3.74 -18.44
CA ALA A 51 14.57 -4.46 -19.44
C ALA A 51 13.89 -3.53 -20.46
N GLY A 52 14.13 -2.22 -20.40
CA GLY A 52 13.53 -1.25 -21.33
C GLY A 52 12.00 -1.18 -21.24
N ALA A 53 11.43 -1.54 -20.08
CA ALA A 53 9.99 -1.49 -19.86
C ALA A 53 9.45 -0.05 -19.96
N VAL A 54 8.15 0.09 -20.25
CA VAL A 54 7.45 1.37 -20.25
C VAL A 54 6.70 1.54 -18.93
N LEU A 55 6.75 2.74 -18.36
CA LEU A 55 5.97 3.07 -17.18
C LEU A 55 4.49 3.22 -17.55
N ASP A 56 3.67 2.30 -17.06
CA ASP A 56 2.21 2.41 -17.09
C ASP A 56 1.69 2.63 -15.67
N THR A 57 1.05 3.78 -15.44
CA THR A 57 0.57 4.17 -14.11
C THR A 57 -0.60 3.32 -13.63
N GLY A 58 -1.43 2.79 -14.53
CA GLY A 58 -2.52 1.88 -14.21
C GLY A 58 -1.99 0.54 -13.70
N GLN A 59 -1.00 -0.03 -14.40
CA GLN A 59 -0.31 -1.25 -14.00
C GLN A 59 0.49 -1.05 -12.71
N LEU A 60 1.11 0.12 -12.51
CA LEU A 60 1.80 0.48 -11.28
C LEU A 60 0.84 0.41 -10.08
N LEU A 61 -0.34 1.04 -10.18
CA LEU A 61 -1.34 1.02 -9.12
C LEU A 61 -1.84 -0.40 -8.84
N GLN A 62 -2.08 -1.19 -9.88
CA GLN A 62 -2.48 -2.60 -9.73
C GLN A 62 -1.40 -3.43 -9.03
N ARG A 63 -0.12 -3.20 -9.34
CA ARG A 63 1.00 -3.84 -8.64
C ARG A 63 1.06 -3.43 -7.18
N VAL A 64 0.89 -2.14 -6.86
CA VAL A 64 0.81 -1.67 -5.46
C VAL A 64 -0.28 -2.43 -4.71
N LYS A 65 -1.51 -2.49 -5.24
CA LYS A 65 -2.62 -3.20 -4.57
C LYS A 65 -2.32 -4.69 -4.36
N ARG A 66 -1.76 -5.37 -5.37
CA ARG A 66 -1.39 -6.80 -5.27
C ARG A 66 -0.28 -7.05 -4.25
N THR A 67 0.77 -6.23 -4.28
CA THR A 67 1.88 -6.31 -3.32
C THR A 67 1.37 -6.01 -1.91
N LEU A 68 0.48 -5.02 -1.75
CA LEU A 68 -0.12 -4.70 -0.46
C LEU A 68 -0.86 -5.90 0.12
N TRP A 69 -1.68 -6.57 -0.70
CA TRP A 69 -2.38 -7.77 -0.27
C TRP A 69 -1.41 -8.89 0.13
N ALA A 70 -0.38 -9.13 -0.69
CA ALA A 70 0.62 -10.16 -0.44
C ALA A 70 1.38 -9.88 0.87
N TRP A 71 1.73 -8.63 1.14
CA TRP A 71 2.46 -8.22 2.33
C TRP A 71 1.55 -8.12 3.56
N HIS A 72 0.28 -7.78 3.38
CA HIS A 72 -0.72 -7.84 4.44
C HIS A 72 -0.82 -9.24 5.02
N ASP A 73 -0.80 -10.30 4.21
CA ASP A 73 -0.78 -11.69 4.72
C ASP A 73 0.47 -11.98 5.59
N VAL A 74 1.62 -11.41 5.24
CA VAL A 74 2.86 -11.57 6.00
C VAL A 74 2.81 -10.81 7.32
N VAL A 75 2.30 -9.58 7.31
CA VAL A 75 2.25 -8.71 8.49
C VAL A 75 1.08 -9.08 9.43
N CYS A 76 -0.05 -9.49 8.88
CA CYS A 76 -1.25 -9.84 9.65
C CYS A 76 -1.31 -11.31 10.07
N LYS A 77 -0.36 -12.19 9.69
CA LYS A 77 -0.29 -13.51 10.33
C LYS A 77 -0.11 -13.45 11.86
N ALA A 78 0.29 -12.30 12.40
CA ALA A 78 0.36 -12.04 13.84
C ALA A 78 -0.97 -11.60 14.48
N VAL A 79 -1.99 -11.24 13.69
CA VAL A 79 -3.28 -10.69 14.18
C VAL A 79 -4.40 -11.37 13.39
N ASP A 80 -5.32 -12.05 14.05
CA ASP A 80 -6.36 -12.93 13.48
C ASP A 80 -7.46 -12.17 12.68
N VAL A 81 -7.07 -11.31 11.74
CA VAL A 81 -7.89 -10.28 11.06
C VAL A 81 -8.54 -10.81 9.77
N LYS A 82 -8.22 -12.03 9.34
CA LYS A 82 -8.62 -12.55 8.03
C LYS A 82 -10.09 -12.99 7.87
N LYS A 83 -10.95 -12.80 8.88
CA LYS A 83 -12.37 -13.18 8.73
C LYS A 83 -13.12 -12.22 7.81
N GLY A 84 -13.21 -12.58 6.52
CA GLY A 84 -14.26 -12.09 5.61
C GLY A 84 -13.82 -11.23 4.42
N PHE A 85 -12.54 -10.90 4.26
CA PHE A 85 -12.05 -10.08 3.14
C PHE A 85 -11.25 -10.90 2.13
N THR A 86 -11.46 -10.64 0.84
CA THR A 86 -10.74 -11.29 -0.28
C THR A 86 -9.82 -10.31 -1.01
N VAL A 87 -8.90 -10.84 -1.82
CA VAL A 87 -8.06 -10.04 -2.75
C VAL A 87 -8.95 -9.15 -3.62
N SER A 88 -10.07 -9.70 -4.09
CA SER A 88 -11.01 -9.02 -4.96
C SER A 88 -11.62 -7.80 -4.29
N ASP A 89 -11.87 -7.84 -2.99
CA ASP A 89 -12.35 -6.68 -2.23
C ASP A 89 -11.30 -5.56 -2.20
N LEU A 90 -10.02 -5.89 -2.04
CA LEU A 90 -8.94 -4.89 -2.11
C LEU A 90 -8.77 -4.30 -3.51
N LEU A 91 -8.91 -5.14 -4.55
CA LEU A 91 -8.73 -4.70 -5.94
C LEU A 91 -9.90 -3.84 -6.44
N LEU A 92 -11.13 -4.26 -6.14
CA LEU A 92 -12.37 -3.68 -6.66
C LEU A 92 -13.00 -2.64 -5.72
N ARG A 93 -12.78 -2.75 -4.41
CA ARG A 93 -13.43 -1.92 -3.39
C ARG A 93 -12.43 -1.18 -2.50
N TRP A 94 -11.24 -0.93 -3.01
CA TRP A 94 -10.14 -0.18 -2.36
C TRP A 94 -10.64 1.05 -1.57
N GLU A 95 -11.48 1.87 -2.21
CA GLU A 95 -12.00 3.10 -1.61
C GLU A 95 -12.82 2.81 -0.35
N SER A 96 -13.70 1.80 -0.37
CA SER A 96 -14.48 1.42 0.82
C SER A 96 -13.64 0.81 1.95
N ILE A 97 -12.40 0.41 1.68
CA ILE A 97 -11.49 -0.14 2.70
C ILE A 97 -10.64 0.96 3.34
N VAL A 98 -10.33 2.01 2.57
CA VAL A 98 -9.38 3.06 2.98
C VAL A 98 -10.07 4.38 3.37
N VAL A 99 -11.29 4.65 2.88
CA VAL A 99 -11.98 5.94 3.04
C VAL A 99 -13.10 5.92 4.11
N ASP A 100 -13.76 4.78 4.35
CA ASP A 100 -14.81 4.66 5.40
C ASP A 100 -14.23 4.43 6.81
N SER A 101 -13.06 5.01 7.08
CA SER A 101 -12.30 4.84 8.32
C SER A 101 -12.31 6.06 9.22
#